data_AF-A0AA43S484-F1
#
_entry.id   AF-A0AA43S484-F1
#
_cell.length_a   1.000
_cell.length_b   1.000
_cell.length_c   1.000
_cell.angle_alpha   90.00
_cell.angle_beta   90.00
_cell.angle_gamma   90.00
#
_symmetry.space_group_name_H-M   'P 1'
#
loop_
_entity.id
_entity.type
_entity.pdbx_description
1 polymer ?
#
loop_
_entity_poly.entity_id
_entity_poly.type
_entity_poly.pdbx_seq_one_letter_code
_entity_poly.pdbx_strand_id
1 'polypeptide(L)' 'MSEIICLCNEVHEADLRAYLDANPVNSIDELREQASICNKCMQCQDLVEGEIYLARLRRQQAGS' A
#
# COMPACT_ATOMS: atom_id res chain seq x y z
N MET A 1 2.91 17.85 -0.71
CA MET A 1 1.62 17.37 -1.27
C MET A 1 1.88 15.94 -1.71
N SER A 2 1.19 14.95 -1.15
CA SER A 2 1.37 13.54 -1.55
C SER A 2 0.58 13.24 -2.81
N GLU A 3 1.19 12.52 -3.74
CA GLU A 3 0.55 12.14 -4.99
C GLU A 3 -0.58 11.12 -4.73
N ILE A 4 -1.62 11.14 -5.59
CA ILE A 4 -2.69 10.14 -5.56
C ILE A 4 -2.13 8.87 -6.21
N ILE A 5 -2.02 7.78 -5.43
CA ILE A 5 -1.53 6.50 -5.93
C ILE A 5 -2.66 5.63 -6.49
N CYS A 6 -3.89 5.77 -5.96
CA CYS A 6 -5.07 5.08 -6.48
C CYS A 6 -6.25 6.06 -6.59
N LEU A 7 -6.58 6.47 -7.81
CA LEU A 7 -7.72 7.36 -8.06
C LEU A 7 -9.06 6.67 -7.74
N CYS A 8 -9.21 5.40 -8.12
CA CYS A 8 -10.48 4.66 -7.97
C CYS A 8 -10.91 4.51 -6.49
N ASN A 9 -9.95 4.41 -5.57
CA ASN A 9 -10.20 4.35 -4.13
C ASN A 9 -9.85 5.66 -3.40
N GLU A 10 -9.50 6.73 -4.13
CA GLU A 10 -9.11 8.04 -3.58
C GLU A 10 -7.99 7.96 -2.53
N VAL A 11 -7.00 7.08 -2.76
CA VAL A 11 -5.89 6.85 -1.84
C VAL A 11 -4.68 7.66 -2.27
N HIS A 12 -4.13 8.44 -1.35
CA HIS A 12 -2.83 9.09 -1.51
C HIS A 12 -1.68 8.18 -1.08
N GLU A 13 -0.52 8.36 -1.72
CA GLU A 13 0.69 7.58 -1.45
C GLU A 13 1.13 7.65 0.02
N ALA A 14 1.04 8.83 0.63
CA ALA A 14 1.41 9.01 2.04
C ALA A 14 0.48 8.25 3.00
N ASP A 15 -0.83 8.23 2.71
CA ASP A 15 -1.80 7.51 3.52
C ASP A 15 -1.61 6.00 3.40
N LEU A 16 -1.33 5.52 2.18
CA LEU A 16 -1.00 4.12 1.95
C LEU A 16 0.27 3.72 2.72
N ARG A 17 1.33 4.53 2.66
CA ARG A 17 2.58 4.26 3.39
C ARG A 17 2.35 4.21 4.90
N ALA A 18 1.64 5.20 5.45
CA ALA A 18 1.32 5.24 6.87
C ALA A 18 0.51 3.99 7.30
N TYR A 19 -0.46 3.58 6.47
CA TYR A 19 -1.23 2.36 6.70
C TYR A 19 -0.34 1.11 6.69
N LEU A 20 0.53 0.96 5.70
CA LEU A 20 1.43 -0.21 5.55
C LEU A 20 2.51 -0.26 6.64
N ASP A 21 2.93 0.89 7.18
CA ASP A 21 3.87 0.93 8.29
C ASP A 21 3.20 0.52 9.62
N ALA A 22 1.90 0.84 9.79
CA ALA A 22 1.11 0.46 10.97
C ALA A 22 0.52 -0.97 10.90
N ASN A 23 0.32 -1.51 9.70
CA ASN A 23 -0.34 -2.80 9.48
C ASN A 23 0.56 -3.72 8.64
N PRO A 24 0.93 -4.92 9.13
CA PRO A 24 1.81 -5.84 8.41
C PRO A 24 1.08 -6.51 7.24
N VAL A 25 0.99 -5.81 6.12
CA VAL A 25 0.50 -6.31 4.84
C VAL A 25 1.67 -6.75 3.97
N ASN A 26 1.58 -7.94 3.38
CA ASN A 26 2.63 -8.59 2.61
C ASN A 26 2.32 -8.80 1.12
N SER A 27 1.05 -8.66 0.73
CA SER A 27 0.57 -8.84 -0.64
C SER A 27 -0.57 -7.87 -0.98
N ILE A 28 -0.83 -7.67 -2.27
CA ILE A 28 -1.95 -6.83 -2.74
C ILE A 28 -3.31 -7.42 -2.33
N ASP A 29 -3.42 -8.75 -2.26
CA ASP A 29 -4.67 -9.42 -1.90
C ASP A 29 -5.00 -9.21 -0.42
N GLU A 30 -4.01 -9.27 0.47
CA GLU A 30 -4.18 -8.90 1.88
C GLU A 30 -4.61 -7.43 2.02
N LEU A 31 -4.01 -6.52 1.23
CA LEU A 31 -4.40 -5.10 1.26
C LEU A 31 -5.86 -4.90 0.83
N ARG A 32 -6.30 -5.61 -0.22
CA ARG A 32 -7.67 -5.56 -0.72
C ARG A 32 -8.65 -6.08 0.32
N GLU A 33 -8.32 -7.19 0.97
CA GLU A 33 -9.16 -7.81 2.00
C GLU A 33 -9.29 -6.91 3.25
N GLN A 34 -8.17 -6.36 3.74
CA GLN A 34 -8.15 -5.61 5.00
C GLN A 34 -8.62 -4.16 4.87
N ALA A 35 -8.22 -3.49 3.78
CA ALA A 35 -8.40 -2.04 3.62
C ALA A 35 -9.32 -1.66 2.46
N SER A 36 -9.75 -2.63 1.63
CA SER A 36 -10.54 -2.34 0.43
C SER A 36 -9.84 -1.35 -0.54
N ILE A 37 -8.51 -1.37 -0.58
CA ILE A 37 -7.68 -0.54 -1.47
C ILE A 37 -7.30 -1.35 -2.71
N CYS A 38 -7.25 -0.70 -3.88
CA CYS A 38 -6.94 -1.33 -5.18
C CYS A 38 -7.92 -2.48 -5.55
N ASN A 39 -9.19 -2.34 -5.19
CA ASN A 39 -10.22 -3.38 -5.40
C ASN A 39 -11.28 -3.01 -6.46
N LYS A 40 -11.24 -1.80 -7.04
CA LYS A 40 -12.23 -1.35 -8.04
C LYS A 40 -11.78 -1.59 -9.49
N CYS A 41 -10.71 -0.92 -9.92
CA CYS A 41 -10.26 -0.90 -11.33
C CYS A 41 -8.93 -1.63 -11.55
N MET A 42 -8.17 -1.89 -10.48
CA MET A 42 -6.87 -2.59 -10.45
C MET A 42 -5.76 -1.96 -11.31
N GLN A 43 -5.97 -0.78 -11.90
CA GLN A 43 -5.00 -0.11 -12.76
C GLN A 43 -3.74 0.38 -12.03
N CYS A 44 -3.83 0.64 -10.72
CA CYS A 44 -2.72 1.08 -9.89
C CYS A 44 -2.00 -0.07 -9.17
N GLN A 45 -2.28 -1.33 -9.55
CA GLN A 45 -1.75 -2.50 -8.83
C GLN A 45 -0.22 -2.48 -8.72
N ASP A 46 0.49 -2.26 -9.83
CA ASP A 46 1.96 -2.26 -9.84
C ASP A 46 2.56 -1.20 -8.90
N LEU A 47 1.95 -0.01 -8.85
CA LEU A 47 2.37 1.06 -7.95
C LEU A 47 2.15 0.67 -6.47
N VAL A 48 0.99 0.11 -6.17
CA VAL A 48 0.63 -0.30 -4.81
C VAL A 48 1.49 -1.49 -4.35
N GLU A 49 1.77 -2.45 -5.23
CA GLU A 49 2.69 -3.57 -4.94
C GLU A 49 4.12 -3.08 -4.66
N GLY A 50 4.58 -2.05 -5.37
CA GLY A 50 5.83 -1.37 -5.07
C GLY A 50 5.88 -0.82 -3.64
N GLU A 51 4.82 -0.15 -3.19
CA GLU A 51 4.74 0.37 -1.82
C GLU A 51 4.66 -0.73 -0.76
N ILE A 52 3.95 -1.84 -1.04
CA ILE A 52 3.93 -3.02 -0.16
C ILE A 52 5.34 -3.60 -0.03
N TYR A 53 6.08 -3.74 -1.14
CA TYR A 53 7.46 -4.22 -1.12
C TYR A 53 8.36 -3.31 -0.29
N LEU A 54 8.28 -1.98 -0.50
CA LEU A 54 9.09 -1.02 0.26
C LEU A 54 8.75 -1.04 1.75
N ALA A 55 7.47 -1.16 2.12
CA ALA A 55 7.05 -1.28 3.51
C ALA A 55 7.63 -2.53 4.18
N ARG A 56 7.63 -3.68 3.48
CA ARG A 56 8.27 -4.90 3.98
C ARG A 56 9.76 -4.69 4.23
N LEU A 57 10.47 -4.04 3.32
CA LEU A 57 11.90 -3.76 3.46
C LEU A 57 12.18 -2.85 4.67
N ARG A 58 11.37 -1.79 4.84
CA ARG A 58 11.47 -0.88 6.01
C ARG A 58 11.28 -1.63 7.33
N ARG A 59 10.29 -2.52 7.43
CA ARG A 59 10.04 -3.32 8.64
C ARG A 59 11.19 -4.27 8.96
N GLN A 60 11.80 -4.89 7.94
CA GLN A 60 12.98 -5.74 8.14
C GLN A 60 14.16 -4.95 8.70
N GLN A 61 14.41 -3.75 8.17
CA GLN A 61 15.49 -2.88 8.63
C GLN A 61 15.26 -2.32 10.04
N ALA A 62 14.01 -2.02 10.41
CA ALA A 62 13.66 -1.50 11.74
C ALA A 62 13.77 -2.55 12.86
N GLY A 63 13.72 -3.84 12.52
CA GLY A 63 13.92 -4.95 13.45
C GLY A 63 15.35 -5.50 13.49
N SER A 64 16.30 -4.84 12.81
CA SER A 64 17.72 -5.21 12.74
C SER A 64 18.58 -4.43 13.75
#